data_AF-A0A8J2TFQ6-F1
#
_entry.id   AF-A0A8J2TFQ6-F1
#
_cell.length_a   1.000
_cell.length_b   1.000
_cell.length_c   1.000
_cell.angle_alpha   90.00
_cell.angle_beta   90.00
_cell.angle_gamma   90.00
#
_symmetry.space_group_name_H-M   'P 1'
#
loop_
_entity.id
_entity.type
_entity.pdbx_description
1 polymer ?
#
loop_
_entity_poly.entity_id
_entity_poly.type
_entity_poly.pdbx_seq_one_letter_code
_entity_poly.pdbx_strand_id
1 'polypeptide(L)' 'MSTPTRIGRPKVIHEELVPLYIRMTKGERQAIKLAASQKGMTIKELVLSLGKNVNL' A
#
# COMPACT_ATOMS: atom_id res chain seq x y z
N MET A 1 12.01 -41.89 26.76
CA MET A 1 11.64 -41.41 25.41
C MET A 1 11.01 -40.03 25.57
N SER A 2 11.59 -38.97 25.00
CA SER A 2 11.08 -37.60 25.06
C SER A 2 10.42 -37.22 23.73
N THR A 3 9.15 -36.83 23.76
CA THR A 3 8.44 -36.30 22.59
C THR A 3 9.02 -34.94 22.21
N PRO A 4 9.41 -34.69 20.95
CA PRO A 4 9.88 -33.37 20.55
C PRO A 4 8.70 -32.41 20.51
N THR A 5 8.74 -31.37 21.34
CA THR A 5 7.78 -30.26 21.32
C THR A 5 7.82 -29.59 19.95
N ARG A 6 6.76 -29.73 19.16
CA ARG A 6 6.59 -29.03 17.88
C ARG A 6 6.50 -27.53 18.16
N ILE A 7 7.58 -26.80 17.96
CA ILE A 7 7.55 -25.34 17.91
C ILE A 7 6.73 -24.97 16.66
N GLY A 8 5.50 -24.49 16.88
CA GLY A 8 4.65 -23.96 15.83
C GLY A 8 5.40 -22.86 15.07
N ARG A 9 5.25 -22.86 13.74
CA ARG A 9 5.92 -21.90 12.85
C ARG A 9 5.66 -20.46 13.33
N PRO A 10 6.67 -19.57 13.31
CA PRO A 10 6.50 -18.18 13.70
C PRO A 10 5.35 -17.55 12.91
N LYS A 11 4.43 -16.91 13.65
CA LYS A 11 3.26 -16.22 13.11
C LYS A 11 3.77 -14.99 12.35
N VAL A 12 3.66 -15.01 11.03
CA VAL A 12 3.97 -13.84 10.19
C VAL A 12 2.97 -12.75 10.54
N ILE A 13 3.44 -11.67 11.18
CA ILE A 13 2.63 -10.48 11.46
C ILE A 13 2.40 -9.81 10.10
N HIS A 14 1.19 -9.90 9.57
CA HIS A 14 0.81 -9.07 8.42
C HIS A 14 0.63 -7.64 8.91
N GLU A 15 1.31 -6.68 8.30
CA GLU A 15 1.04 -5.25 8.50
C GLU A 15 -0.43 -4.98 8.15
N GLU A 16 -1.15 -4.41 9.10
CA GLU A 16 -2.57 -4.09 8.94
C GLU A 16 -2.71 -2.89 7.98
N LEU A 17 -3.10 -3.17 6.74
CA LEU A 17 -3.33 -2.12 5.75
C LEU A 17 -4.66 -1.41 6.03
N VAL A 18 -4.60 -0.20 6.56
CA VAL A 18 -5.78 0.65 6.76
C VAL A 18 -6.27 1.18 5.40
N PRO A 19 -7.53 0.92 5.01
CA PRO A 19 -8.07 1.46 3.76
C PRO A 19 -8.24 2.98 3.86
N LEU A 20 -7.64 3.73 2.93
CA LEU A 20 -7.75 5.18 2.83
C LEU A 20 -8.65 5.56 1.65
N TYR A 21 -9.68 6.36 1.92
CA TYR A 21 -10.56 6.92 0.89
C TYR A 21 -10.21 8.38 0.64
N ILE A 22 -9.87 8.72 -0.61
CA ILE A 22 -9.50 10.08 -1.00
C ILE A 22 -10.62 10.65 -1.87
N ARG A 23 -11.19 11.78 -1.45
CA ARG A 23 -12.13 12.53 -2.27
C ARG A 23 -11.34 13.32 -3.31
N MET A 24 -11.72 13.15 -4.57
CA MET A 24 -11.13 13.86 -5.70
C MET A 24 -12.20 14.17 -6.72
N THR A 25 -12.09 15.32 -7.36
CA THR A 25 -12.89 15.71 -8.52
C THR A 25 -12.56 14.82 -9.73
N LYS A 26 -13.42 14.87 -10.75
CA LYS A 26 -13.21 14.10 -11.98
C LYS A 26 -11.89 14.49 -12.69
N GLY A 27 -11.52 15.77 -12.66
CA GLY A 27 -10.30 16.28 -13.28
C GLY A 27 -9.05 15.78 -12.55
N GLU A 28 -9.02 15.87 -11.22
CA GLU A 28 -7.91 15.37 -10.40
C GLU A 28 -7.70 13.86 -10.59
N ARG A 29 -8.80 13.09 -10.63
CA ARG A 29 -8.72 11.65 -10.88
C ARG A 29 -8.11 11.33 -12.25
N GLN A 30 -8.46 12.09 -13.28
CA GLN A 30 -7.88 11.91 -14.62
C GLN A 30 -6.40 12.28 -14.64
N ALA A 31 -6.01 13.37 -13.99
CA ALA A 31 -4.62 13.80 -13.89
C ALA A 31 -3.75 12.75 -13.16
N ILE A 32 -4.22 12.22 -12.03
CA ILE A 32 -3.52 11.16 -11.29
C ILE A 32 -3.41 9.88 -12.14
N LYS A 33 -4.47 9.51 -12.88
CA LYS A 33 -4.42 8.35 -13.77
C LYS A 33 -3.39 8.52 -14.89
N LEU A 34 -3.33 9.70 -15.51
CA LEU A 34 -2.34 10.03 -16.54
C LEU A 34 -0.92 9.99 -15.98
N ALA A 35 -0.69 10.64 -14.84
CA ALA A 35 0.62 10.66 -14.20
C ALA A 35 1.09 9.25 -13.79
N ALA A 36 0.18 8.41 -13.29
CA ALA A 36 0.48 7.04 -12.91
C ALA A 36 0.89 6.22 -14.15
N SER A 37 0.13 6.36 -15.25
CA SER A 37 0.43 5.71 -16.51
C SER A 37 1.78 6.13 -17.10
N GLN A 38 2.12 7.42 -17.03
CA GLN A 38 3.41 7.92 -17.54
C GLN A 38 4.60 7.38 -16.75
N LYS A 39 4.43 7.13 -15.45
CA LYS A 39 5.48 6.59 -14.57
C LYS A 39 5.51 5.06 -14.50
N GLY A 40 4.61 4.37 -15.21
CA GLY A 40 4.48 2.92 -15.14
C GLY A 40 4.06 2.41 -13.75
N MET A 41 3.35 3.23 -12.98
CA MET A 41 2.93 2.94 -11.61
C MET A 41 1.42 2.78 -11.52
N THR A 42 0.95 2.08 -10.49
CA THR A 42 -0.45 2.10 -10.10
C THR A 42 -0.82 3.44 -9.45
N ILE A 43 -2.12 3.79 -9.47
CA ILE A 43 -2.63 4.98 -8.77
C ILE A 43 -2.27 4.93 -7.28
N LYS A 44 -2.34 3.73 -6.65
CA LYS A 44 -1.97 3.53 -5.24
C LYS A 44 -0.51 3.89 -4.98
N GLU A 45 0.40 3.35 -5.78
CA GLU A 45 1.84 3.62 -5.65
C GLU A 45 2.16 5.10 -5.87
N LEU A 46 1.52 5.72 -6.87
CA LEU A 46 1.70 7.14 -7.13
C LEU A 46 1.24 7.98 -5.93
N VAL A 47 0.04 7.73 -5.40
CA VAL A 47 -0.50 8.46 -4.25
C VAL A 47 0.37 8.28 -3.00
N LEU A 48 0.82 7.06 -2.72
CA LEU A 48 1.74 6.80 -1.60
C LEU A 48 3.10 7.47 -1.80
N SER A 49 3.62 7.50 -3.02
CA SER A 49 4.88 8.18 -3.34
C SER A 49 4.78 9.69 -3.16
N LEU A 50 3.62 10.29 -3.46
CA LEU A 50 3.36 11.70 -3.21
C LEU A 50 3.27 11.98 -1.72
N GLY A 51 2.55 11.14 -0.95
CA GLY A 51 2.48 11.27 0.52
C GLY A 51 3.85 11.24 1.20
N LYS A 52 4.76 10.36 0.74
CA LYS A 52 6.16 10.32 1.23
C LYS A 52 6.97 11.57 0.89
N ASN A 53 6.73 12.19 -0.26
CA ASN A 53 7.43 13.41 -0.68
C ASN A 53 6.87 14.68 -0.05
N VAL A 54 5.60 14.67 0.34
CA VAL A 54 4.93 15.82 0.99
C VAL A 54 5.11 15.79 2.51
N ASN A 55 5.68 14.71 3.08
CA ASN A 55 5.82 14.53 4.53
C ASN A 55 4.47 14.75 5.25
N LEU A 56 3.47 13.96 4.84
CA LEU A 56 2.24 13.76 5.61
C LEU A 56 2.50 12.89 6.83
#